data_AF-A0A183HAG0-F1
#
_entry.id   AF-A0A183HAG0-F1
#
_cell.length_a   1.000
_cell.length_b   1.000
_cell.length_c   1.000
_cell.angle_alpha   90.00
_cell.angle_beta   90.00
_cell.angle_gamma   90.00
#
_symmetry.space_group_name_H-M   'P 1'
#
loop_
_entity.id
_entity.type
_entity.pdbx_description
1 polymer ?
#
loop_
_entity_poly.entity_id
_entity_poly.type
_entity_poly.pdbx_seq_one_letter_code
_entity_poly.pdbx_strand_id
1 'polypeptide(L)'
;MEKIAIVCPNKKKAKWDCETIISAYSNIYNRPALIVDSSRKQKLKPILRQIEKMDCSIQPTTKSVVSKASSATIRKRGETTEERKTRKAAIKAVRAERRIEKKYNKLTFKEERKKAGACCHNSVIKMMPIV
;
A
#
# COMPACT_ATOMS: atom_id res chain seq x y z
N MET A 1 -19.96 62.46 60.03
CA MET A 1 -19.03 61.63 59.23
C MET A 1 -19.86 60.56 58.54
N GLU A 2 -20.19 60.76 57.27
CA GLU A 2 -20.96 59.77 56.49
C GLU A 2 -20.04 58.61 56.10
N LYS A 3 -20.48 57.37 56.33
CA LYS A 3 -19.74 56.16 55.93
C LYS A 3 -20.12 55.79 54.50
N ILE A 4 -19.16 55.87 53.59
CA ILE A 4 -19.32 55.38 52.20
C ILE A 4 -19.17 53.86 52.22
N ALA A 5 -20.22 53.14 51.83
CA ALA A 5 -20.20 51.69 51.68
C ALA A 5 -19.88 51.31 50.22
N ILE A 6 -18.73 50.68 49.99
CA ILE A 6 -18.35 50.13 48.68
C ILE A 6 -19.00 48.75 48.55
N VAL A 7 -20.08 48.67 47.76
CA VAL A 7 -20.69 47.38 47.41
C VAL A 7 -19.80 46.71 46.36
N CYS A 8 -19.06 45.69 46.77
CA CYS A 8 -18.35 44.82 45.83
C CYS A 8 -19.37 43.84 45.24
N PRO A 9 -19.72 43.91 43.94
CA PRO A 9 -20.61 42.93 43.35
C PRO A 9 -19.93 41.56 43.47
N ASN A 10 -20.63 40.56 44.01
CA ASN A 10 -20.12 39.21 44.25
C ASN A 10 -19.57 38.59 42.95
N LYS A 11 -18.29 38.84 42.64
CA LYS A 11 -17.61 38.20 41.51
C LYS A 11 -17.33 36.76 41.93
N LYS A 12 -18.05 35.81 41.33
CA LYS A 12 -17.78 34.38 41.48
C LYS A 12 -16.29 34.15 41.22
N LYS A 13 -15.61 33.41 42.10
CA LYS A 13 -14.19 33.06 41.92
C LYS A 13 -14.04 32.41 40.54
N ALA A 14 -13.09 32.89 39.74
CA ALA A 14 -12.81 32.29 38.44
C ALA A 14 -12.46 30.81 38.66
N LYS A 15 -13.19 29.92 37.99
CA LYS A 15 -12.89 28.49 37.99
C LYS A 15 -11.71 28.30 37.04
N TRP A 16 -10.52 28.15 37.60
CA TRP A 16 -9.31 27.93 36.82
C TRP A 16 -9.40 26.57 36.14
N ASP A 17 -9.27 26.57 34.82
CA ASP A 17 -9.23 25.36 34.01
C ASP A 17 -7.77 24.96 33.76
N CYS A 18 -7.40 23.79 34.29
CA CYS A 18 -6.06 23.23 34.13
C CYS A 18 -5.87 22.54 32.76
N GLU A 19 -6.94 22.32 31.98
CA GLU A 19 -6.83 21.69 30.66
C GLU A 19 -6.33 22.68 29.60
N THR A 20 -6.68 23.97 29.77
CA THR A 20 -6.21 25.07 28.92
C THR A 20 -4.68 25.20 28.91
N ILE A 21 -4.00 25.01 30.05
CA ILE A 21 -2.53 25.11 30.13
C ILE A 21 -1.82 23.92 29.49
N ILE A 22 -2.41 22.72 29.57
CA ILE A 22 -1.85 21.51 28.94
C ILE A 22 -1.92 21.62 27.42
N SER A 23 -3.00 22.22 26.91
CA SER A 23 -3.20 22.47 25.47
C SER A 23 -2.19 23.47 24.89
N ALA A 24 -1.73 24.44 25.68
CA ALA A 24 -0.72 25.43 25.27
C ALA A 24 0.65 24.81 24.94
N TYR A 25 0.99 23.68 25.56
CA TYR A 25 2.21 22.92 25.29
C TYR A 25 1.96 21.66 24.45
N SER A 26 0.71 21.41 24.03
CA SER A 26 0.42 20.30 23.13
C SER A 26 1.10 20.55 21.79
N ASN A 27 1.87 19.56 21.34
CA ASN A 27 2.63 19.64 20.10
C ASN A 27 1.71 19.39 18.91
N ILE A 28 0.77 20.32 18.69
CA ILE A 28 -0.10 20.34 17.50
C ILE A 28 0.76 20.58 16.24
N TYR A 29 1.97 21.10 16.41
CA TYR A 29 2.88 21.50 15.35
C TYR A 29 3.79 20.37 14.83
N ASN A 30 3.97 19.28 15.59
CA ASN A 30 4.74 18.11 15.18
C ASN A 30 3.83 16.91 14.91
N ARG A 31 3.02 17.04 13.86
CA ARG A 31 2.27 15.91 13.31
C ARG A 31 3.02 15.44 12.05
N PRO A 32 3.93 14.45 12.14
CA PRO A 32 4.54 13.90 10.95
C PRO A 32 3.44 13.41 10.02
N ALA A 33 3.49 13.80 8.75
CA ALA A 33 2.48 13.41 7.78
C ALA A 33 2.47 11.88 7.63
N LEU A 34 1.28 11.28 7.75
CA LEU A 34 1.11 9.88 7.38
C LEU A 34 1.46 9.74 5.90
N ILE A 35 2.44 8.88 5.58
CA ILE A 35 2.76 8.54 4.19
C ILE A 35 1.56 7.76 3.66
N VAL A 36 0.69 8.44 2.92
CA VAL A 36 -0.42 7.83 2.20
C VAL A 36 0.13 7.37 0.86
N ASP A 37 0.02 6.08 0.58
CA ASP A 37 0.20 5.57 -0.78
C ASP A 37 -0.88 6.21 -1.66
N SER A 38 -0.55 7.34 -2.30
CA SER A 38 -1.50 8.08 -3.10
C SER A 38 -1.92 7.20 -4.29
N SER A 39 -3.13 6.65 -4.25
CA SER A 39 -3.77 5.98 -5.40
C SER A 39 -3.80 6.90 -6.64
N ARG A 40 -3.74 8.22 -6.44
CA ARG A 40 -3.75 9.22 -7.49
C ARG A 40 -2.31 9.60 -7.88
N LYS A 41 -1.89 9.21 -9.07
CA LYS A 41 -0.60 9.56 -9.67
C LYS A 41 -0.39 11.09 -9.63
N GLN A 42 0.53 11.57 -8.82
CA GLN A 42 1.01 12.95 -8.94
C GLN A 42 1.66 13.11 -10.32
N LYS A 43 1.36 14.20 -11.03
CA LYS A 43 1.94 14.47 -12.36
C LYS A 43 3.46 14.70 -12.18
N LEU A 44 4.28 13.71 -12.54
CA LEU A 44 5.75 13.64 -12.46
C LEU A 44 6.52 14.72 -13.26
N LYS A 45 5.90 15.87 -13.57
CA LYS A 45 6.47 16.87 -14.49
C LYS A 45 7.78 17.52 -14.01
N PRO A 46 8.05 17.76 -12.71
CA PRO A 46 9.31 18.39 -12.32
C PRO A 46 10.46 17.39 -12.15
N ILE A 47 10.18 16.14 -11.74
CA ILE A 47 11.21 15.09 -11.54
C ILE A 47 11.82 14.65 -12.89
N LEU A 48 11.03 14.61 -13.97
CA LEU A 48 11.52 14.28 -15.31
C LEU A 48 12.62 15.24 -15.82
N ARG A 49 12.53 16.55 -15.52
CA ARG A 49 13.53 17.54 -15.98
C ARG A 49 14.88 17.44 -15.28
N GLN A 50 14.92 16.82 -14.10
CA GLN A 50 16.14 16.66 -13.32
C GLN A 50 16.90 15.37 -13.71
N ILE A 51 16.18 14.36 -14.20
CA ILE A 51 16.76 13.12 -14.74
C ILE A 51 17.44 13.37 -16.09
N GLU A 52 16.90 14.25 -16.94
CA GLU A 52 17.49 14.64 -18.23
C GLU A 52 18.89 15.29 -18.13
N LYS A 53 19.28 15.77 -16.95
CA LYS A 53 20.58 16.46 -16.73
C LYS A 53 21.67 15.56 -16.14
N MET A 54 21.33 14.30 -15.85
CA MET A 54 22.29 13.30 -15.41
C MET A 54 22.63 12.45 -16.63
N ASP A 55 23.79 12.69 -17.23
CA ASP A 55 24.36 11.90 -18.33
C ASP A 55 24.77 10.50 -17.85
N CYS A 56 23.80 9.74 -17.36
CA CYS A 56 23.89 8.29 -17.35
C CYS A 56 23.55 7.83 -18.77
N SER A 57 24.52 7.20 -19.44
CA SER A 57 24.32 6.51 -20.72
C SER A 57 23.38 5.30 -20.52
N ILE A 58 22.12 5.59 -20.24
CA ILE A 58 21.02 4.63 -20.27
C ILE A 58 20.57 4.61 -21.72
N GLN A 59 21.11 3.65 -22.47
CA GLN A 59 20.48 3.18 -23.70
C GLN A 59 18.97 3.07 -23.43
N PRO A 60 18.09 3.61 -24.29
CA PRO A 60 16.66 3.70 -24.01
C PRO A 60 16.06 2.29 -23.98
N THR A 61 16.06 1.66 -22.81
CA THR A 61 15.32 0.43 -22.56
C THR A 61 13.93 0.79 -22.03
N THR A 62 13.23 1.67 -22.74
CA THR A 62 11.80 1.97 -22.55
C THR A 62 10.89 0.81 -22.97
N LYS A 63 11.43 -0.41 -23.07
CA LYS A 63 10.69 -1.64 -23.32
C LYS A 63 10.36 -2.24 -21.96
N SER A 64 9.11 -2.11 -21.53
CA SER A 64 8.59 -2.85 -20.37
C SER A 64 9.04 -4.31 -20.48
N VAL A 65 9.64 -4.86 -19.42
CA VAL A 65 10.05 -6.28 -19.39
C VAL A 65 8.84 -7.12 -19.74
N VAL A 66 8.80 -7.64 -20.97
CA VAL A 66 7.66 -8.40 -21.48
C VAL A 66 7.62 -9.70 -20.68
N SER A 67 6.62 -9.85 -19.83
CA SER A 67 6.44 -11.07 -19.03
C SER A 67 6.39 -12.30 -19.94
N LYS A 68 6.93 -13.44 -19.47
CA LYS A 68 6.97 -14.73 -20.19
C LYS A 68 5.63 -15.12 -20.81
N ALA A 69 4.52 -14.79 -20.14
CA ALA A 69 3.17 -15.03 -20.63
C ALA A 69 2.77 -14.09 -21.80
N SER A 70 3.22 -12.83 -21.75
CA SER A 70 2.91 -11.82 -22.76
C SER A 70 3.62 -12.12 -24.08
N SER A 71 4.90 -12.53 -24.03
CA SER A 71 5.66 -12.91 -25.23
C SER A 71 5.09 -14.16 -25.91
N ALA A 72 4.69 -15.17 -25.13
CA ALA A 72 4.13 -16.42 -25.65
C ALA A 72 2.74 -16.28 -26.31
N THR A 73 2.03 -15.17 -26.09
CA THR A 73 0.65 -14.97 -26.58
C THR A 73 0.59 -14.18 -27.89
N ILE A 74 1.68 -13.52 -28.30
CA ILE A 74 1.72 -12.70 -29.51
C ILE A 74 1.59 -13.58 -30.77
N ARG A 75 0.67 -13.22 -31.66
CA ARG A 75 0.47 -13.87 -32.97
C ARG A 75 1.14 -13.04 -34.07
N LYS A 76 1.95 -13.68 -34.92
CA LYS A 76 2.47 -13.05 -36.15
C LYS A 76 1.45 -13.21 -37.30
N ARG A 77 1.28 -12.15 -38.10
CA ARG A 77 0.48 -12.23 -39.34
C ARG A 77 1.28 -13.01 -40.39
N GLY A 78 0.65 -13.96 -41.06
CA GLY A 78 1.30 -14.80 -42.08
C GLY A 78 2.10 -15.99 -41.54
N GLU A 79 1.92 -16.41 -40.28
CA GLU A 79 2.62 -17.59 -39.73
C GLU A 79 2.36 -18.86 -40.55
N THR A 80 3.40 -19.69 -40.72
CA THR A 80 3.26 -21.03 -41.32
C THR A 80 2.48 -21.98 -40.39
N THR A 81 2.03 -23.13 -40.91
CA THR A 81 1.29 -24.14 -40.11
C THR A 81 2.13 -24.70 -38.97
N GLU A 82 3.42 -24.93 -39.19
CA GLU A 82 4.37 -25.40 -38.18
C GLU A 82 4.60 -24.35 -37.08
N GLU A 83 4.80 -23.08 -37.45
CA GLU A 83 4.93 -21.98 -36.49
C GLU A 83 3.67 -21.79 -35.63
N ARG A 84 2.48 -21.99 -36.22
CA ARG A 84 1.23 -21.99 -35.46
C ARG A 84 1.18 -23.13 -34.44
N LYS A 85 1.65 -24.32 -34.81
CA LYS A 85 1.67 -25.51 -33.95
C LYS A 85 2.62 -25.30 -32.77
N THR A 86 3.84 -24.81 -33.02
CA THR A 86 4.82 -24.52 -31.97
C THR A 86 4.33 -23.42 -31.03
N ARG A 87 3.73 -22.34 -31.55
CA ARG A 87 3.12 -21.28 -30.73
C ARG A 87 2.01 -21.82 -29.82
N LYS A 88 1.09 -22.63 -30.36
CA LYS A 88 0.01 -23.24 -29.57
C LYS A 88 0.55 -24.23 -28.53
N ALA A 89 1.60 -24.99 -28.87
CA ALA A 89 2.27 -25.88 -27.92
C ALA A 89 2.90 -25.11 -26.76
N ALA A 90 3.60 -24.01 -27.04
CA ALA A 90 4.18 -23.13 -26.02
C ALA A 90 3.10 -22.54 -25.08
N ILE A 91 1.96 -22.07 -25.61
CA ILE A 91 0.84 -21.58 -24.80
C ILE A 91 0.26 -22.71 -23.92
N LYS A 92 0.15 -23.94 -24.46
CA LYS A 92 -0.35 -25.10 -23.71
C LYS A 92 0.59 -25.45 -22.56
N ALA A 93 1.90 -25.40 -22.78
CA ALA A 93 2.92 -25.63 -21.75
C ALA A 93 2.84 -24.58 -20.64
N VAL A 94 2.82 -23.28 -20.98
CA VAL A 94 2.68 -22.19 -20.00
C VAL A 94 1.40 -22.31 -19.17
N ARG A 95 0.28 -22.71 -19.78
CA ARG A 95 -0.98 -22.97 -19.06
C ARG A 95 -0.88 -24.19 -18.15
N ALA A 96 -0.16 -25.23 -18.54
CA ALA A 96 0.07 -26.40 -17.71
C ALA A 96 0.94 -26.05 -16.49
N GLU A 97 2.06 -25.35 -16.69
CA GLU A 97 2.92 -24.80 -15.62
C GLU A 97 2.07 -24.01 -14.61
N ARG A 98 1.25 -23.06 -15.08
CA ARG A 98 0.38 -22.24 -14.21
C ARG A 98 -0.65 -23.07 -13.42
N ARG A 99 -1.18 -24.16 -13.99
CA ARG A 99 -2.11 -25.04 -13.26
C ARG A 99 -1.41 -25.79 -12.15
N ILE A 100 -0.17 -26.24 -12.39
CA ILE A 100 0.67 -26.92 -11.41
C ILE A 100 1.01 -25.95 -10.27
N GLU A 101 1.47 -24.73 -10.60
CA GLU A 101 1.74 -23.66 -9.63
C GLU A 101 0.51 -23.32 -8.79
N LYS A 102 -0.65 -23.12 -9.43
CA LYS A 102 -1.91 -22.85 -8.71
C LYS A 102 -2.28 -23.99 -7.77
N LYS A 103 -2.08 -25.25 -8.19
CA LYS A 103 -2.35 -26.42 -7.34
C LYS A 103 -1.38 -26.47 -6.16
N TYR A 104 -0.09 -26.24 -6.40
CA TYR A 104 0.94 -26.21 -5.38
C TYR A 104 0.65 -25.11 -4.34
N ASN A 105 0.45 -23.87 -4.78
CA ASN A 105 0.10 -22.75 -3.89
C ASN A 105 -1.16 -23.04 -3.07
N LYS A 106 -2.21 -23.60 -3.69
CA LYS A 106 -3.43 -23.97 -2.97
C LYS A 106 -3.15 -25.00 -1.86
N LEU A 107 -2.26 -25.96 -2.10
CA LEU A 107 -1.86 -26.94 -1.09
C LEU A 107 -1.03 -26.28 0.02
N THR A 108 -0.07 -25.43 -0.34
CA THR A 108 0.74 -24.66 0.62
C THR A 108 -0.13 -23.83 1.56
N PHE A 109 -1.07 -23.04 1.03
CA PHE A 109 -1.99 -22.23 1.86
C PHE A 109 -2.93 -23.10 2.71
N LYS A 110 -3.33 -24.28 2.21
CA LYS A 110 -4.15 -25.22 2.98
C LYS A 110 -3.37 -25.78 4.18
N GLU A 111 -2.10 -26.10 3.99
CA GLU A 111 -1.21 -26.57 5.05
C GLU A 111 -0.90 -25.48 6.07
N GLU A 112 -0.55 -24.28 5.62
CA GLU A 112 -0.33 -23.14 6.50
C GLU A 112 -1.58 -22.81 7.33
N ARG A 113 -2.76 -22.87 6.72
CA ARG A 113 -4.03 -22.71 7.47
C ARG A 113 -4.22 -23.80 8.53
N LYS A 114 -3.81 -25.04 8.28
CA LYS A 114 -3.85 -26.11 9.31
C LYS A 114 -2.85 -25.85 10.42
N LYS A 115 -1.61 -25.45 10.10
CA LYS A 115 -0.57 -25.12 11.08
C LYS A 115 -0.99 -23.94 11.95
N ALA A 116 -1.50 -22.87 11.34
CA ALA A 116 -2.03 -21.70 12.05
C ALA A 116 -3.20 -22.09 12.96
N GLY A 117 -4.13 -22.91 12.48
CA GLY A 117 -5.24 -23.44 13.30
C GLY A 117 -4.77 -24.28 14.49
N ALA A 118 -3.71 -25.08 14.31
CA ALA A 118 -3.12 -25.87 15.39
C ALA A 118 -2.35 -25.00 16.39
N CYS A 119 -1.59 -23.99 15.92
CA CYS A 119 -0.85 -23.11 16.82
C CYS A 119 -1.76 -22.17 17.62
N CYS A 120 -2.91 -21.78 17.04
CA CYS A 120 -3.84 -20.88 17.70
C CYS A 120 -4.85 -21.59 18.62
N HIS A 121 -4.80 -22.92 18.73
CA HIS A 121 -5.74 -23.70 19.54
C HIS A 121 -5.70 -23.30 21.03
N ASN A 122 -4.56 -22.80 21.53
CA ASN A 122 -4.40 -22.30 22.90
C ASN A 122 -3.98 -20.82 22.98
N SER A 123 -4.05 -20.06 21.88
CA SER A 123 -3.67 -18.64 21.89
C SER A 123 -4.87 -17.74 22.16
N VAL A 124 -4.72 -16.77 23.06
CA VAL A 124 -5.75 -15.76 23.42
C VAL A 124 -6.21 -14.94 22.20
N ILE A 125 -5.34 -14.79 21.18
CA ILE A 125 -5.64 -14.05 19.96
C ILE A 125 -6.30 -14.99 18.94
N LYS A 126 -7.62 -14.86 18.76
CA LYS A 126 -8.35 -15.57 17.70
C LYS A 126 -8.07 -14.89 16.35
N MET A 127 -7.42 -15.60 15.44
CA MET A 127 -7.27 -15.16 14.04
C MET A 127 -8.63 -15.22 13.34
N MET A 128 -9.29 -14.08 13.19
CA MET A 128 -10.50 -13.95 12.37
C MET A 128 -10.11 -13.91 10.88
N PRO A 129 -10.80 -14.66 10.00
CA PRO A 129 -10.56 -14.56 8.57
C PRO A 129 -11.00 -13.19 8.03
N ILE A 130 -10.18 -12.60 7.19
CA ILE A 130 -10.56 -11.46 6.35
C ILE A 130 -11.52 -12.02 5.30
N VAL A 131 -12.79 -11.68 5.42
CA VAL A 131 -13.85 -11.98 4.44
C VAL A 131 -13.65 -11.13 3.20
#